data_AF-A0A553DDR6-F1
#
_entry.id   AF-A0A553DDR6-F1
#
_cell.length_a   1.000
_cell.length_b   1.000
_cell.length_c   1.000
_cell.angle_alpha   90.00
_cell.angle_beta   90.00
_cell.angle_gamma   90.00
#
_symmetry.space_group_name_H-M   'P 1'
#
loop_
_entity.id
_entity.type
_entity.pdbx_description
1 polymer ?
#
loop_
_entity_poly.entity_id
_entity_poly.type
_entity_poly.pdbx_seq_one_letter_code
_entity_poly.pdbx_strand_id
1 'polypeptide(L)'
;MENGHLLPSIDIIQRLMKVFAVSADSLLNDSENSVVELQNHEFNEQLMLINQLDEDEKNALIKIINSMLTKKRMKDLLDGKVSF
;
A
#
# COMPACT_ATOMS: atom_id res chain seq x y z
N MET A 1 4.74 -8.73 -30.60
CA MET A 1 5.78 -7.82 -31.12
C MET A 1 5.03 -6.60 -31.59
N GLU A 2 5.14 -5.53 -30.81
CA GLU A 2 5.85 -4.32 -31.28
C GLU A 2 4.94 -3.52 -32.20
N ASN A 3 4.38 -2.42 -31.69
CA ASN A 3 4.03 -1.17 -32.41
C ASN A 3 3.06 -0.36 -31.55
N GLY A 4 3.63 0.55 -30.74
CA GLY A 4 2.94 1.28 -29.69
C GLY A 4 1.98 2.38 -30.14
N HIS A 5 0.79 2.05 -30.65
CA HIS A 5 -0.29 3.03 -30.92
C HIS A 5 -1.72 2.49 -30.68
N LEU A 6 -1.92 1.55 -29.76
CA LEU A 6 -3.26 1.14 -29.33
C LEU A 6 -3.34 1.19 -27.81
N LEU A 7 -3.84 2.32 -27.29
CA LEU A 7 -4.29 2.37 -25.91
C LEU A 7 -5.38 1.30 -25.74
N PRO A 8 -5.23 0.34 -24.82
CA PRO A 8 -6.27 -0.66 -24.58
C PRO A 8 -7.58 0.05 -24.18
N SER A 9 -8.71 -0.52 -24.57
CA SER A 9 -10.00 0.05 -24.20
C SER A 9 -10.20 0.01 -22.68
N ILE A 10 -11.04 0.90 -22.16
CA ILE A 10 -11.27 1.03 -20.71
C ILE A 10 -11.73 -0.28 -20.08
N ASP A 11 -12.50 -1.10 -20.81
CA ASP A 11 -12.97 -2.42 -20.35
C ASP A 11 -11.80 -3.39 -20.13
N ILE A 12 -10.82 -3.37 -21.02
CA ILE A 12 -9.62 -4.20 -20.93
C ILE A 12 -8.80 -3.76 -19.71
N ILE A 13 -8.60 -2.46 -19.52
CA ILE A 13 -7.89 -1.93 -18.34
C ILE A 13 -8.63 -2.32 -17.06
N GLN A 14 -9.95 -2.22 -17.01
CA GLN A 14 -10.76 -2.64 -15.86
C GLN A 14 -10.68 -4.13 -15.56
N ARG A 15 -10.60 -4.98 -16.58
CA ARG A 15 -10.38 -6.42 -16.41
C ARG A 15 -8.98 -6.68 -15.87
N LEU A 16 -7.96 -6.01 -16.38
CA LEU A 16 -6.59 -6.14 -15.87
C LEU A 16 -6.48 -5.66 -14.41
N MET A 17 -7.09 -4.52 -14.07
CA MET A 17 -7.15 -4.04 -12.67
C MET A 17 -7.74 -5.09 -11.72
N LYS A 18 -8.80 -5.79 -12.15
CA LYS A 18 -9.44 -6.85 -11.34
C LYS A 18 -8.60 -8.12 -11.25
N VAL A 19 -7.95 -8.53 -12.33
CA VAL A 19 -7.13 -9.75 -12.39
C VAL A 19 -5.85 -9.58 -11.56
N PHE A 20 -5.24 -8.40 -11.64
CA PHE A 20 -3.97 -8.10 -10.98
C PHE A 20 -4.13 -7.34 -9.67
N ALA A 21 -5.36 -7.01 -9.25
CA ALA A 21 -5.68 -6.27 -8.04
C ALA A 21 -4.91 -4.93 -7.89
N VAL A 22 -4.64 -4.25 -9.01
CA VAL A 22 -3.91 -2.98 -9.07
C VAL A 22 -4.81 -1.82 -9.51
N SER A 23 -4.39 -0.58 -9.19
CA SER A 23 -5.10 0.63 -9.61
C SER A 23 -4.81 1.00 -11.08
N ALA A 24 -5.69 1.82 -11.66
CA ALA A 24 -5.51 2.33 -13.03
C ALA A 24 -4.20 3.11 -13.16
N ASP A 25 -3.86 3.90 -12.14
CA ASP A 25 -2.61 4.66 -12.09
C ASP A 25 -1.38 3.76 -12.16
N SER A 26 -1.39 2.59 -11.51
CA SER A 26 -0.27 1.63 -11.58
C SER A 26 -0.13 0.98 -12.96
N LEU A 27 -1.24 0.79 -13.69
CA LEU A 27 -1.21 0.23 -15.05
C LEU A 27 -0.83 1.25 -16.13
N LEU A 28 -1.05 2.54 -15.87
CA LEU A 28 -0.92 3.61 -16.87
C LEU A 28 0.34 4.46 -16.67
N ASN A 29 1.03 4.32 -15.55
CA ASN A 29 2.18 5.15 -15.22
C ASN A 29 3.49 4.46 -15.64
N ASP A 30 4.16 5.01 -16.64
CA ASP A 30 5.40 4.49 -17.25
C ASP A 30 6.67 4.94 -16.49
N SER A 31 6.55 5.25 -15.20
CA SER A 31 7.68 5.69 -14.36
C SER A 31 8.33 4.51 -13.65
N GLU A 32 9.61 4.29 -13.94
CA GLU A 32 10.48 3.23 -13.42
C GLU A 32 10.45 3.07 -11.88
N ASN A 33 9.48 2.32 -11.35
CA ASN A 33 9.32 2.06 -9.91
C ASN A 33 9.33 0.57 -9.56
N SER A 34 10.14 -0.23 -10.25
CA SER A 34 10.11 -1.70 -10.18
C SER A 34 10.56 -2.30 -8.83
N VAL A 35 11.16 -1.51 -7.92
CA VAL A 35 11.60 -1.99 -6.60
C VAL A 35 10.65 -1.55 -5.47
N VAL A 36 9.96 -0.43 -5.65
CA VAL A 36 9.01 0.12 -4.67
C VAL A 36 7.68 -0.64 -4.73
N GLU A 37 7.31 -1.19 -5.89
CA GLU A 37 6.06 -1.94 -6.05
C GLU A 37 6.03 -3.27 -5.26
N LEU A 38 7.14 -4.02 -5.19
CA LEU A 38 7.16 -5.33 -4.51
C LEU A 38 6.96 -5.21 -2.99
N GLN A 39 7.59 -4.22 -2.34
CA GLN A 39 7.38 -3.95 -0.91
C GLN A 39 5.97 -3.45 -0.63
N ASN A 40 5.43 -2.59 -1.51
CA ASN A 40 4.06 -2.11 -1.36
C ASN A 40 3.04 -3.22 -1.61
N HIS A 41 3.32 -4.18 -2.48
CA HIS A 41 2.43 -5.31 -2.75
C HIS A 41 2.21 -6.19 -1.51
N GLU A 42 3.30 -6.64 -0.87
CA GLU A 42 3.21 -7.47 0.35
C GLU A 42 2.50 -6.71 1.48
N PHE A 43 2.80 -5.43 1.65
CA PHE A 43 2.14 -4.58 2.64
C PHE A 43 0.64 -4.37 2.33
N ASN A 44 0.29 -4.20 1.06
CA ASN A 44 -1.10 -4.04 0.62
C ASN A 44 -1.91 -5.33 0.82
N GLU A 45 -1.32 -6.50 0.56
CA GLU A 45 -1.95 -7.78 0.87
C GLU A 45 -2.21 -7.92 2.37
N GLN A 46 -1.23 -7.58 3.21
CA GLN A 46 -1.40 -7.58 4.66
C GLN A 46 -2.51 -6.63 5.12
N LEU A 47 -2.60 -5.43 4.53
CA LEU A 47 -3.70 -4.50 4.80
C LEU A 47 -5.06 -5.07 4.36
N MET A 48 -5.11 -5.76 3.22
CA MET A 48 -6.33 -6.39 2.73
C MET A 48 -6.80 -7.51 3.66
N LEU A 49 -5.88 -8.30 4.22
CA LEU A 49 -6.17 -9.32 5.23
C LEU A 49 -6.65 -8.70 6.55
N ILE A 50 -6.02 -7.62 7.01
CA ILE A 50 -6.45 -6.88 8.22
C ILE A 50 -7.88 -6.34 8.04
N ASN A 51 -8.24 -5.89 6.83
CA ASN A 51 -9.60 -5.41 6.54
C ASN A 51 -10.67 -6.51 6.60
N GLN A 52 -10.28 -7.79 6.52
CA GLN A 52 -11.19 -8.93 6.64
C GLN A 52 -11.45 -9.37 8.08
N LEU A 53 -10.63 -8.92 9.03
CA LEU A 53 -10.82 -9.20 10.47
C LEU A 53 -12.13 -8.58 10.96
N ASP A 54 -12.66 -9.14 12.06
CA ASP A 54 -13.81 -8.55 12.73
C ASP A 54 -13.43 -7.22 13.43
N GLU A 55 -14.46 -6.47 13.83
CA GLU A 55 -14.27 -5.14 14.40
C GLU A 55 -13.52 -5.17 15.74
N ASP A 56 -13.70 -6.22 16.56
CA ASP A 56 -13.01 -6.31 17.85
C ASP A 56 -11.52 -6.59 17.64
N GLU A 57 -11.18 -7.48 16.71
CA GLU A 57 -9.82 -7.79 16.30
C GLU A 57 -9.11 -6.58 15.67
N LYS A 58 -9.77 -5.86 14.76
CA LYS A 58 -9.24 -4.61 14.18
C LYS A 58 -8.96 -3.57 15.25
N ASN A 59 -9.89 -3.38 16.18
CA ASN A 59 -9.73 -2.43 17.28
C ASN A 59 -8.57 -2.81 18.20
N ALA A 60 -8.35 -4.11 18.46
CA ALA A 60 -7.19 -4.57 19.20
C ALA A 60 -5.88 -4.28 18.47
N LEU A 61 -5.82 -4.55 17.17
CA LEU A 61 -4.64 -4.28 16.34
C LEU A 61 -4.30 -2.78 16.29
N ILE A 62 -5.31 -1.91 16.11
CA ILE A 62 -5.14 -0.46 16.11
C ILE A 62 -4.56 0.02 17.45
N LYS A 63 -5.01 -0.51 18.59
CA LYS A 63 -4.44 -0.18 19.91
C LYS A 63 -2.97 -0.58 20.02
N ILE A 64 -2.59 -1.73 19.49
CA ILE A 64 -1.20 -2.20 19.48
C ILE A 64 -0.33 -1.28 18.64
N ILE A 65 -0.76 -0.95 17.41
CA ILE A 65 -0.05 -0.02 16.51
C ILE A 65 0.13 1.34 17.20
N ASN A 66 -0.93 1.89 17.80
CA ASN A 66 -0.87 3.16 18.51
C ASN A 66 0.10 3.12 19.70
N SER A 67 0.14 2.02 20.45
CA SER A 67 1.12 1.84 21.53
C SER A 67 2.56 1.86 21.01
N MET A 68 2.84 1.16 19.91
CA MET A 68 4.15 1.13 19.28
C MET A 68 4.57 2.51 18.74
N LEU A 69 3.67 3.22 18.07
CA LEU A 69 3.93 4.57 17.56
C LEU A 69 4.19 5.57 18.70
N THR A 70 3.46 5.44 19.81
CA THR A 70 3.66 6.28 21.00
C THR A 70 5.01 6.02 21.62
N LYS A 71 5.42 4.75 21.78
CA LYS A 71 6.76 4.38 22.27
C LYS A 71 7.86 4.90 21.34
N LYS A 72 7.67 4.79 20.02
CA LYS A 72 8.61 5.34 19.03
C LYS A 72 8.76 6.85 19.19
N ARG A 73 7.64 7.60 19.20
CA ARG A 73 7.64 9.05 19.40
C ARG A 73 8.32 9.44 20.72
N MET A 74 8.02 8.73 21.80
CA MET A 74 8.64 8.99 23.11
C MET A 74 10.15 8.74 23.08
N LYS A 75 10.59 7.66 22.42
CA LYS A 75 12.00 7.39 22.20
C LYS A 75 12.66 8.50 21.37
N ASP A 76 12.04 8.91 20.27
CA ASP A 76 12.57 9.95 19.39
C ASP A 76 12.68 11.32 20.10
N LEU A 77 11.74 11.63 21.01
CA LEU A 77 11.79 12.80 21.88
C LEU A 77 12.94 12.73 22.89
N LEU A 78 13.16 11.56 23.51
CA LEU A 78 14.24 11.35 24.48
C LEU A 78 15.64 11.32 23.84
N ASP A 79 15.74 10.78 22.62
CA ASP A 79 16.96 10.75 21.81
C ASP A 79 17.31 12.14 21.21
N GLY A 80 16.51 13.18 21.50
CA GLY A 80 16.76 14.55 21.03
C GLY A 80 16.60 14.76 19.52
N LYS A 81 15.99 13.80 18.81
CA LYS A 81 15.76 13.87 17.35
C LYS A 81 14.58 14.78 16.97
N VAL A 82 13.91 15.35 17.97
CA VAL A 82 12.83 16.32 17.80
C VAL A 82 13.29 17.65 18.39
N SER A 83 13.71 18.58 17.53
CA SER A 83 13.76 20.01 17.87
C SER A 83 12.41 20.62 17.50
N PHE A 84 11.83 21.38 18.44
CA PHE A 84 10.60 22.15 18.25
C PHE A 84 10.83 23.37 17.36
#